data_AF-A0A8T3STR1-F1
#
_entry.id   AF-A0A8T3STR1-F1
#
_cell.length_a   1.000
_cell.length_b   1.000
_cell.length_c   1.000
_cell.angle_alpha   90.00
_cell.angle_beta   90.00
_cell.angle_gamma   90.00
#
_symmetry.space_group_name_H-M   'P 1'
#
loop_
_entity.id
_entity.type
_entity.pdbx_description
1 polymer ?
#
loop_
_entity_poly.entity_id
_entity_poly.type
_entity_poly.pdbx_seq_one_letter_code
_entity_poly.pdbx_strand_id
1 'polypeptide(L)'
;IRHPLTDHDWQLLDWCQARGLPLHILLTKADKISRGAAASTLQKVERSLRERKVDASVQTFSTLKRQGVEQAHEVLDAWLGF
;
A
#
# COMPACT_ATOMS: atom_id res chain seq x y z
N ILE A 1 3.49 -4.04 10.26
CA ILE A 1 4.31 -4.07 9.02
C ILE A 1 5.62 -4.78 9.33
N ARG A 2 5.82 -6.03 8.86
CA ARG A 2 7.06 -6.81 9.16
C ARG A 2 7.80 -7.29 7.90
N HIS A 3 7.09 -7.63 6.84
CA HIS A 3 7.68 -7.99 5.53
C HIS A 3 6.92 -7.27 4.42
N PRO A 4 7.30 -6.03 4.08
CA PRO A 4 6.72 -5.31 2.95
C PRO A 4 7.21 -5.92 1.63
N LEU A 5 6.28 -6.16 0.69
CA LEU A 5 6.52 -6.58 -0.71
C LEU A 5 7.45 -7.79 -0.89
N THR A 6 6.91 -8.97 -0.61
CA THR A 6 7.52 -10.27 -0.94
C THR A 6 7.52 -10.51 -2.46
N ASP A 7 8.23 -11.55 -2.91
CA ASP A 7 8.26 -11.91 -4.34
C ASP A 7 6.88 -12.22 -4.92
N HIS A 8 5.98 -12.79 -4.12
CA HIS A 8 4.59 -13.04 -4.51
C HIS A 8 3.81 -11.72 -4.69
N ASP A 9 4.07 -10.72 -3.84
CA ASP A 9 3.46 -9.40 -3.97
C ASP A 9 3.92 -8.74 -5.28
N TRP A 10 5.19 -8.88 -5.64
CA TRP A 10 5.71 -8.37 -6.91
C TRP A 10 5.06 -9.03 -8.12
N GLN A 11 4.88 -10.35 -8.11
CA GLN A 11 4.18 -11.05 -9.18
C GLN A 11 2.74 -10.54 -9.36
N LEU A 12 2.03 -10.30 -8.24
CA LEU A 12 0.68 -9.75 -8.28
C LEU A 12 0.66 -8.32 -8.85
N LEU A 13 1.60 -7.48 -8.44
CA LEU A 13 1.72 -6.11 -8.96
C LEU A 13 1.99 -6.11 -10.47
N ASP A 14 2.88 -6.98 -10.94
CA ASP A 14 3.19 -7.12 -12.36
C ASP A 14 1.94 -7.55 -13.16
N TRP A 15 1.13 -8.46 -12.63
CA TRP A 15 -0.14 -8.88 -13.26
C TRP A 15 -1.16 -7.75 -13.32
N CYS A 16 -1.33 -7.01 -12.23
CA CYS A 16 -2.24 -5.88 -12.18
C CYS A 16 -1.81 -4.78 -13.16
N GLN A 17 -0.51 -4.48 -13.23
CA GLN A 17 0.04 -3.50 -14.15
C GLN A 17 -0.12 -3.93 -15.61
N ALA A 18 0.15 -5.19 -15.94
CA ALA A 18 -0.07 -5.74 -17.29
C ALA A 18 -1.53 -5.66 -17.74
N ARG A 19 -2.47 -5.65 -16.80
CA ARG A 19 -3.92 -5.53 -17.04
C ARG A 19 -4.44 -4.09 -16.94
N GLY A 20 -3.59 -3.11 -16.61
CA GLY A 20 -3.99 -1.72 -16.40
C GLY A 20 -4.96 -1.53 -15.23
N LEU A 21 -4.89 -2.37 -14.20
CA LEU A 21 -5.75 -2.27 -13.03
C LEU A 21 -5.20 -1.20 -12.07
N PRO A 22 -6.06 -0.34 -11.49
CA PRO A 22 -5.64 0.60 -10.46
C PRO A 22 -5.17 -0.15 -9.21
N LEU A 23 -4.09 0.34 -8.58
CA LEU A 23 -3.43 -0.30 -7.45
C LEU A 23 -3.30 0.64 -6.25
N HIS A 24 -3.66 0.11 -5.09
CA HIS A 24 -3.49 0.77 -3.80
C HIS A 24 -3.08 -0.26 -2.74
N ILE A 25 -1.94 -0.02 -2.10
CA ILE A 25 -1.28 -0.98 -1.21
C ILE A 25 -1.49 -0.58 0.25
N LEU A 26 -2.06 -1.48 1.04
CA LEU A 26 -2.25 -1.29 2.48
C LEU A 26 -1.15 -1.98 3.28
N LEU A 27 -0.29 -1.20 3.93
CA LEU A 27 0.71 -1.72 4.87
C LEU A 27 0.04 -2.02 6.22
N THR A 28 -0.56 -3.21 6.31
CA THR A 28 -1.39 -3.62 7.45
C THR A 28 -0.60 -3.84 8.75
N LYS A 29 -1.36 -3.91 9.86
CA LYS A 29 -0.84 -4.11 11.22
C LYS A 29 0.19 -3.03 11.59
N ALA A 30 -0.08 -1.78 11.21
CA ALA A 30 0.77 -0.64 11.56
C ALA A 30 0.87 -0.43 13.07
N ASP A 31 -0.15 -0.83 13.83
CA ASP A 31 -0.18 -0.80 15.31
C ASP A 31 0.90 -1.66 15.98
N LYS A 32 1.52 -2.59 15.26
CA LYS A 32 2.55 -3.48 15.81
C LYS A 32 3.96 -2.89 15.79
N ILE A 33 4.15 -1.70 15.26
CA ILE A 33 5.45 -1.05 15.16
C ILE A 33 5.36 0.43 15.54
N SER A 34 6.50 1.06 15.80
CA SER A 34 6.53 2.50 16.12
C SER A 34 6.14 3.35 14.91
N ARG A 35 5.66 4.57 15.16
CA ARG A 35 5.32 5.55 14.09
C ARG A 35 6.50 5.78 13.13
N GLY A 36 7.72 5.93 13.68
CA GLY A 36 8.93 6.09 12.86
C GLY A 36 9.25 4.86 12.00
N ALA A 37 9.08 3.65 12.54
CA ALA A 37 9.28 2.41 11.78
C ALA A 37 8.24 2.25 10.66
N ALA A 38 6.99 2.65 10.92
CA ALA A 38 5.92 2.64 9.93
C ALA A 38 6.20 3.64 8.80
N ALA A 39 6.58 4.87 9.13
CA ALA A 39 6.97 5.90 8.15
C ALA A 39 8.19 5.48 7.31
N SER A 40 9.22 4.92 7.95
CA SER A 40 10.39 4.39 7.23
C SER A 40 10.01 3.27 6.27
N THR A 41 9.09 2.40 6.67
CA THR A 41 8.64 1.30 5.79
C THR A 41 7.79 1.83 4.63
N LEU A 42 6.91 2.80 4.88
CA LEU A 42 6.14 3.47 3.84
C LEU A 42 7.06 4.06 2.77
N GLN A 43 8.05 4.86 3.20
CA GLN A 43 9.03 5.47 2.29
C GLN A 43 9.86 4.45 1.51
N LYS A 44 10.21 3.32 2.14
CA LYS A 44 10.92 2.22 1.45
C LYS A 44 10.06 1.62 0.35
N VAL A 45 8.79 1.35 0.63
CA VAL A 45 7.84 0.80 -0.35
C VAL A 45 7.60 1.79 -1.49
N GLU A 46 7.33 3.06 -1.19
CA GLU A 46 7.17 4.12 -2.21
C GLU A 46 8.38 4.22 -3.13
N ARG A 47 9.60 4.09 -2.57
CA ARG A 47 10.83 4.06 -3.35
C ARG A 47 10.89 2.85 -4.28
N SER A 48 10.63 1.65 -3.77
CA SER A 48 10.67 0.43 -4.57
C SER A 48 9.64 0.44 -5.71
N LEU A 49 8.43 0.96 -5.47
CA LEU A 49 7.41 1.12 -6.51
C LEU A 49 7.90 2.09 -7.60
N ARG A 50 8.48 3.24 -7.21
CA ARG A 50 9.04 4.22 -8.16
C ARG A 50 10.19 3.65 -8.98
N GLU A 51 11.11 2.92 -8.35
CA GLU A 51 12.26 2.29 -9.02
C GLU A 51 11.81 1.28 -10.08
N ARG A 52 10.72 0.54 -9.82
CA ARG A 52 10.13 -0.41 -10.76
C ARG A 52 9.09 0.19 -11.71
N LYS A 53 8.80 1.49 -11.59
CA LYS A 53 7.77 2.19 -12.37
C LYS A 53 6.40 1.52 -12.25
N VAL A 54 6.07 1.07 -11.05
CA VAL A 54 4.74 0.56 -10.71
C VAL A 54 3.87 1.76 -10.34
N ASP A 55 2.77 1.96 -11.07
CA ASP A 55 1.78 2.99 -10.75
C ASP A 55 0.83 2.46 -9.67
N ALA A 56 1.19 2.72 -8.41
CA ALA A 56 0.40 2.33 -7.26
C ALA A 56 0.57 3.35 -6.13
N SER A 57 -0.52 3.60 -5.40
CA SER A 57 -0.47 4.35 -4.14
C SER A 57 -0.25 3.39 -2.97
N VAL A 58 0.27 3.88 -1.85
CA VAL A 58 0.53 3.07 -0.65
C VAL A 58 0.23 3.87 0.61
N GLN A 59 -0.28 3.21 1.65
CA GLN A 59 -0.53 3.82 2.95
C GLN A 59 -0.29 2.85 4.10
N THR A 60 -0.12 3.37 5.30
CA THR A 60 -0.16 2.57 6.53
C THR A 60 -1.59 2.28 6.95
N PHE A 61 -1.87 1.05 7.40
CA PHE A 61 -3.22 0.64 7.80
C PHE A 61 -3.22 -0.17 9.09
N SER A 62 -4.20 0.07 9.97
CA SER A 62 -4.46 -0.76 11.14
C SER A 62 -5.96 -0.88 11.40
N THR A 63 -6.49 -2.08 11.22
CA THR A 63 -7.88 -2.41 11.60
C THR A 63 -8.12 -2.18 13.09
N LEU A 64 -7.16 -2.58 13.95
CA LEU A 64 -7.29 -2.48 15.40
C LEU A 64 -7.37 -1.02 15.88
N LYS A 65 -6.61 -0.12 15.24
CA LYS A 65 -6.59 1.30 15.57
C LYS A 65 -7.48 2.15 14.66
N ARG A 66 -8.21 1.52 13.73
CA ARG A 66 -8.96 2.18 12.66
C ARG A 66 -8.13 3.23 11.89
N GLN A 67 -6.83 3.01 11.81
CA GLN A 67 -5.90 3.93 11.15
C GLN A 67 -5.93 3.68 9.63
N GLY A 68 -6.09 4.76 8.85
CA GLY A 68 -6.06 4.72 7.39
C GLY A 68 -7.38 4.28 6.73
N VAL A 69 -8.47 4.14 7.50
CA VAL A 69 -9.78 3.75 6.95
C VAL A 69 -10.34 4.83 6.03
N GLU A 70 -10.29 6.09 6.45
CA GLU A 70 -10.78 7.23 5.67
C GLU A 70 -10.04 7.35 4.33
N GLN A 71 -8.71 7.39 4.34
CA GLN A 71 -7.89 7.40 3.13
C GLN A 71 -8.17 6.19 2.21
N ALA A 72 -8.37 5.00 2.77
CA ALA A 72 -8.70 3.82 1.96
C ALA A 72 -10.09 3.94 1.30
N HIS A 73 -11.07 4.54 1.98
CA HIS A 73 -12.37 4.84 1.39
C HIS A 73 -12.26 5.88 0.28
N GLU A 74 -11.52 6.98 0.49
CA GLU A 74 -11.33 8.01 -0.55
C GLU A 74 -10.78 7.42 -1.86
N VAL A 75 -9.83 6.48 -1.75
CA VAL A 75 -9.29 5.77 -2.93
C VAL A 75 -10.36 4.89 -3.60
N LEU A 76 -11.14 4.15 -2.82
CA LEU A 76 -12.20 3.30 -3.34
C LEU A 76 -13.34 4.13 -3.97
N ASP A 77 -13.71 5.23 -3.35
CA ASP A 77 -14.73 6.17 -3.85
C ASP A 77 -14.28 6.74 -5.19
N ALA A 78 -13.01 7.16 -5.30
CA ALA A 78 -12.42 7.61 -6.56
C ALA A 78 -12.43 6.54 -7.66
N TRP A 79 -12.23 5.26 -7.32
CA TRP A 79 -12.26 4.16 -8.29
C TRP A 79 -13.67 3.77 -8.73
N LEU A 80 -14.64 3.84 -7.81
CA LEU A 80 -16.01 3.43 -8.03
C LEU A 80 -16.92 4.58 -8.51
N GLY A 81 -16.41 5.81 -8.50
CA GLY A 81 -17.13 7.00 -8.94
C GLY A 81 -18.19 7.49 -7.95
N PHE A 82 -17.93 7.33 -6.66
CA PHE A 82 -18.76 7.87 -5.57
C PHE A 82 -18.35 9.29 -5.18
#